data_AF-A0A3P9JUC0-F1
#
_entry.id   AF-A0A3P9JUC0-F1
#
_cell.length_a   1.000
_cell.length_b   1.000
_cell.length_c   1.000
_cell.angle_alpha   90.00
_cell.angle_beta   90.00
_cell.angle_gamma   90.00
#
_symmetry.space_group_name_H-M   'P 1'
#
loop_
_entity.id
_entity.type
_entity.pdbx_description
1 polymer ?
#
loop_
_entity_poly.entity_id
_entity_poly.type
_entity_poly.pdbx_seq_one_letter_code
_entity_poly.pdbx_strand_id
1 'polypeptide(L)'
;MDRTVSVFQLKMEDGTTFFLLSSFLLFTSGASGEDNATCVRPILDANIELVSDQRHFSPGVAIALSCKQGYTPVSGPRRIVCTIDGMWTKTRYMCIPKRCPYPDPPSNGELHYEDTVYLSTINYTCNEGYTLDGSSTAVCQANGTWSTPAPECKAVSCGLAPIPQFGMIIYDKMVRGNKTYFGIGGTYRCLPPLALFGNPRAECTINGTWTKTPECRVVTCPPPENIEKGYMSNEDRRDFDFMETVKYGCEGDYLLEGNMEIVCQQNGNWSEMPSCKAPCPVGIQGVKIQYRGEKMWIADLKTKAILHKEILSLYCKDTVRNCSYAVPVQCLDGGLRVPECFKEPSVIEYNSNSTSLPSEIQQC
;
A
#
# COMPACT_ATOMS: atom_id res chain seq x y z
N MET A 1 8.29 -4.94 -62.53
CA MET A 1 7.59 -4.46 -63.72
C MET A 1 7.25 -2.99 -63.47
N ASP A 2 7.79 -2.01 -64.21
CA ASP A 2 8.79 -2.12 -65.27
C ASP A 2 9.71 -0.90 -65.43
N ARG A 3 10.75 -1.05 -66.27
CA ARG A 3 11.72 -0.01 -66.66
C ARG A 3 11.52 0.39 -68.13
N THR A 4 11.62 1.68 -68.45
CA THR A 4 11.99 2.29 -69.76
C THR A 4 12.02 3.83 -69.56
N VAL A 5 12.96 4.67 -70.00
CA VAL A 5 14.10 4.59 -70.95
C VAL A 5 13.61 4.41 -72.41
N SER A 6 13.85 5.28 -73.41
CA SER A 6 15.03 6.13 -73.65
C SER A 6 14.74 7.49 -74.33
N VAL A 7 15.74 8.36 -74.23
CA VAL A 7 16.16 9.44 -75.16
C VAL A 7 16.06 9.06 -76.65
N PHE A 8 15.77 10.04 -77.52
CA PHE A 8 16.33 10.14 -78.89
C PHE A 8 16.57 11.62 -79.30
N GLN A 9 17.29 11.85 -80.40
CA GLN A 9 17.90 13.14 -80.80
C GLN A 9 17.92 13.30 -82.34
N LEU A 10 18.37 14.47 -82.85
CA LEU A 10 18.78 14.80 -84.25
C LEU A 10 17.63 15.17 -85.22
N LYS A 11 17.82 15.94 -86.32
CA LYS A 11 18.84 16.96 -86.73
C LYS A 11 18.49 17.54 -88.14
N MET A 12 18.54 18.88 -88.33
CA MET A 12 18.73 19.69 -89.59
C MET A 12 18.01 19.17 -90.88
N GLU A 13 18.23 19.56 -92.15
CA GLU A 13 18.94 20.59 -92.95
C GLU A 13 17.88 21.17 -93.95
N ASP A 14 17.89 22.35 -94.62
CA ASP A 14 18.81 23.48 -94.97
C ASP A 14 17.96 24.80 -95.17
N GLY A 15 18.49 25.92 -95.72
CA GLY A 15 17.74 27.17 -96.00
C GLY A 15 18.31 28.23 -96.98
N THR A 16 19.36 27.94 -97.76
CA THR A 16 19.94 28.78 -98.85
C THR A 16 20.55 30.20 -98.55
N THR A 17 21.38 30.67 -99.49
CA THR A 17 22.33 31.81 -99.44
C THR A 17 21.82 33.07 -100.19
N PHE A 18 22.40 34.29 -100.12
CA PHE A 18 23.71 34.66 -100.69
C PHE A 18 24.18 36.13 -100.43
N PHE A 19 25.50 36.34 -100.65
CA PHE A 19 26.26 37.57 -100.91
C PHE A 19 26.80 38.44 -99.75
N LEU A 20 27.95 39.08 -100.06
CA LEU A 20 28.90 39.79 -99.20
C LEU A 20 29.14 41.20 -99.74
N LEU A 21 29.65 42.10 -98.88
CA LEU A 21 30.65 43.19 -99.14
C LEU A 21 30.76 43.99 -97.82
N SER A 22 31.74 43.74 -96.95
CA SER A 22 33.15 44.19 -96.99
C SER A 22 33.40 45.48 -96.19
N SER A 23 34.12 45.31 -95.06
CA SER A 23 35.34 46.04 -94.63
C SER A 23 35.48 47.55 -94.87
N PHE A 24 36.03 48.38 -93.97
CA PHE A 24 36.83 48.15 -92.75
C PHE A 24 36.63 49.35 -91.80
N LEU A 25 36.84 49.16 -90.50
CA LEU A 25 37.63 50.07 -89.66
C LEU A 25 38.10 49.35 -88.39
N LEU A 26 39.25 49.76 -87.85
CA LEU A 26 39.88 49.28 -86.61
C LEU A 26 40.23 50.49 -85.73
N PHE A 27 40.67 50.22 -84.49
CA PHE A 27 40.98 51.19 -83.42
C PHE A 27 39.70 51.81 -82.77
N THR A 28 39.62 52.03 -81.45
CA THR A 28 40.59 51.81 -80.36
C THR A 28 39.91 51.49 -79.02
N SER A 29 40.61 50.76 -78.15
CA SER A 29 40.53 50.70 -76.67
C SER A 29 39.39 51.41 -75.91
N GLY A 30 38.69 50.65 -75.07
CA GLY A 30 37.88 51.20 -73.96
C GLY A 30 37.35 50.09 -73.05
N ALA A 31 37.84 50.01 -71.81
CA ALA A 31 37.35 49.08 -70.79
C ALA A 31 36.39 49.81 -69.82
N SER A 32 35.27 49.16 -69.45
CA SER A 32 34.46 49.47 -68.24
C SER A 32 33.26 48.53 -68.12
N GLY A 33 33.55 47.22 -68.03
CA GLY A 33 32.58 46.22 -67.54
C GLY A 33 32.74 45.99 -66.04
N GLU A 34 32.56 47.03 -65.22
CA GLU A 34 32.57 46.88 -63.76
C GLU A 34 31.24 46.28 -63.29
N ASP A 35 31.14 44.95 -63.32
CA ASP A 35 30.18 44.19 -62.52
C ASP A 35 30.51 44.42 -61.03
N ASN A 36 29.99 45.52 -60.49
CA ASN A 36 30.25 46.00 -59.13
C ASN A 36 29.62 45.04 -58.11
N ALA A 37 30.38 44.02 -57.71
CA ALA A 37 29.88 42.81 -57.08
C ALA A 37 29.26 43.09 -55.69
N THR A 38 27.93 43.20 -55.64
CA THR A 38 27.20 43.38 -54.38
C THR A 38 27.06 42.07 -53.62
N CYS A 39 27.34 42.08 -52.32
CA CYS A 39 27.04 40.94 -51.47
C CYS A 39 25.52 40.80 -51.27
N VAL A 40 24.99 39.60 -51.48
CA VAL A 40 23.62 39.26 -51.08
C VAL A 40 23.51 39.06 -49.57
N ARG A 41 22.29 39.14 -49.01
CA ARG A 41 22.01 38.84 -47.60
C ARG A 41 22.61 37.48 -47.20
N PRO A 42 23.48 37.42 -46.18
CA PRO A 42 24.15 36.17 -45.81
C PRO A 42 23.15 35.18 -45.23
N ILE A 43 23.33 33.90 -45.57
CA ILE A 43 22.72 32.77 -44.86
C ILE A 43 23.49 32.61 -43.54
N LEU A 44 22.77 32.48 -42.43
CA LEU A 44 23.33 32.45 -41.07
C LEU A 44 22.76 31.26 -40.28
N ASP A 45 23.49 30.83 -39.26
CA ASP A 45 23.05 29.77 -38.34
C ASP A 45 21.76 30.14 -37.60
N ALA A 46 20.99 29.11 -37.23
CA ALA A 46 19.61 29.25 -36.73
C ALA A 46 19.43 30.19 -35.52
N ASN A 47 20.49 30.44 -34.74
CA ASN A 47 20.48 31.25 -33.52
C ASN A 47 20.93 32.71 -33.75
N ILE A 48 21.30 33.08 -34.98
CA ILE A 48 21.84 34.38 -35.36
C ILE A 48 20.78 35.17 -36.15
N GLU A 49 20.79 36.49 -36.03
CA GLU A 49 19.91 37.40 -36.76
C GLU A 49 20.65 38.65 -37.27
N LEU A 50 20.00 39.37 -38.19
CA LEU A 50 20.50 40.56 -38.87
C LEU A 50 19.63 41.76 -38.52
N VAL A 51 20.25 42.85 -38.06
CA VAL A 51 19.56 44.09 -37.65
C VAL A 51 19.23 45.01 -38.86
N SER A 52 19.12 44.44 -40.06
CA SER A 52 18.80 45.15 -41.31
C SER A 52 18.01 44.22 -42.22
N ASP A 53 17.02 44.76 -42.94
CA ASP A 53 16.19 44.04 -43.90
C ASP A 53 16.71 44.10 -45.35
N GLN A 54 17.85 44.77 -45.57
CA GLN A 54 18.47 44.87 -46.89
C GLN A 54 18.84 43.49 -47.47
N ARG A 55 18.63 43.35 -48.78
CA ARG A 55 18.92 42.11 -49.54
C ARG A 55 20.26 42.14 -50.27
N HIS A 56 20.76 43.32 -50.60
CA HIS A 56 22.02 43.56 -51.31
C HIS A 56 22.83 44.64 -50.60
N PHE A 57 24.15 44.52 -50.62
CA PHE A 57 25.10 45.39 -49.92
C PHE A 57 26.28 45.69 -50.83
N SER A 58 26.68 46.95 -50.93
CA SER A 58 27.85 47.38 -51.70
C SER A 58 29.17 46.93 -51.03
N PRO A 59 30.27 46.77 -51.80
CA PRO A 59 31.60 46.59 -51.24
C PRO A 59 31.96 47.62 -50.15
N GLY A 60 32.68 47.18 -49.12
CA GLY A 60 33.06 47.98 -47.96
C GLY A 60 31.98 48.12 -46.88
N VAL A 61 30.71 47.77 -47.14
CA VAL A 61 29.64 47.85 -46.14
C VAL A 61 29.85 46.80 -45.04
N ALA A 62 29.87 47.24 -43.78
CA ALA A 62 30.17 46.42 -42.60
C ALA A 62 28.95 46.25 -41.67
N ILE A 63 28.21 45.16 -41.83
CA ILE A 63 26.99 44.85 -41.06
C ILE A 63 27.31 44.19 -39.72
N ALA A 64 26.40 44.34 -38.75
CA ALA A 64 26.49 43.72 -37.44
C ALA A 64 25.51 42.54 -37.31
N LEU A 65 26.03 41.42 -36.83
CA LEU A 65 25.26 40.24 -36.44
C LEU A 65 24.74 40.41 -35.01
N SER A 66 23.61 39.77 -34.70
CA SER A 66 23.06 39.67 -33.34
C SER A 66 22.69 38.21 -33.04
N CYS A 67 22.59 37.87 -31.77
CA CYS A 67 21.99 36.60 -31.37
C CYS A 67 20.49 36.81 -31.18
N LYS A 68 19.67 35.83 -31.58
CA LYS A 68 18.22 35.85 -31.37
C LYS A 68 17.87 35.95 -29.89
N GLN A 69 16.64 36.42 -29.61
CA GLN A 69 16.10 36.46 -28.26
C GLN A 69 16.25 35.10 -27.55
N GLY A 70 16.86 35.12 -26.37
CA GLY A 70 17.17 33.92 -25.56
C GLY A 70 18.55 33.31 -25.79
N TYR A 71 19.36 33.84 -26.71
CA TYR A 71 20.74 33.38 -26.97
C TYR A 71 21.78 34.43 -26.55
N THR A 72 23.05 34.02 -26.44
CA THR A 72 24.19 34.86 -26.07
C THR A 72 25.41 34.56 -26.95
N PRO A 73 26.19 35.58 -27.38
CA PRO A 73 27.39 35.36 -28.20
C PRO A 73 28.54 34.83 -27.35
N VAL A 74 29.32 33.89 -27.91
CA VAL A 74 30.47 33.27 -27.23
C VAL A 74 31.76 33.21 -28.07
N SER A 75 31.72 33.53 -29.35
CA SER A 75 32.91 33.57 -30.21
C SER A 75 32.75 34.51 -31.40
N GLY A 76 33.88 34.81 -32.06
CA GLY A 76 33.94 35.43 -33.40
C GLY A 76 33.70 36.94 -33.47
N PRO A 77 34.10 37.58 -34.59
CA PRO A 77 33.80 38.99 -34.82
C PRO A 77 32.30 39.17 -35.09
N ARG A 78 31.67 40.05 -34.29
CA ARG A 78 30.25 40.43 -34.41
C ARG A 78 29.92 41.19 -35.72
N ARG A 79 30.92 41.66 -36.45
CA ARG A 79 30.76 42.39 -37.72
C ARG A 79 31.37 41.60 -38.87
N ILE A 80 30.69 41.63 -40.01
CA ILE A 80 31.19 41.11 -41.29
C ILE A 80 31.11 42.21 -42.34
N VAL A 81 32.06 42.20 -43.28
CA VAL A 81 32.22 43.23 -44.31
C VAL A 81 32.04 42.60 -45.69
N CYS A 82 31.38 43.32 -46.59
CA CYS A 82 31.31 42.94 -47.99
C CYS A 82 32.64 43.28 -48.69
N THR A 83 33.30 42.31 -49.31
CA THR A 83 34.53 42.54 -50.09
C THR A 83 34.21 43.07 -51.49
N ILE A 84 35.22 43.51 -52.22
CA ILE A 84 35.10 43.91 -53.63
C ILE A 84 34.71 42.76 -54.56
N ASP A 85 34.85 41.51 -54.09
CA ASP A 85 34.52 40.28 -54.80
C ASP A 85 33.05 39.84 -54.59
N GLY A 86 32.22 40.67 -53.95
CA GLY A 86 30.83 40.33 -53.61
C GLY A 86 30.68 39.25 -52.53
N MET A 87 31.74 38.96 -51.77
CA MET A 87 31.76 37.96 -50.71
C MET A 87 31.79 38.58 -49.31
N TRP A 88 31.22 37.89 -48.33
CA TRP A 88 31.33 38.28 -46.92
C TRP A 88 32.64 37.78 -46.29
N THR A 89 33.28 38.63 -45.49
CA THR A 89 34.40 38.21 -44.62
C THR A 89 34.01 37.04 -43.74
N LYS A 90 34.83 35.98 -43.72
CA LYS A 90 34.64 34.79 -42.87
C LYS A 90 34.54 35.17 -41.39
N THR A 91 33.53 34.66 -40.69
CA THR A 91 33.36 34.82 -39.24
C THR A 91 33.27 33.46 -38.54
N ARG A 92 33.41 33.48 -37.21
CA ARG A 92 33.12 32.36 -36.30
C ARG A 92 32.12 32.82 -35.21
N TYR A 93 31.19 33.69 -35.59
CA TYR A 93 30.22 34.28 -34.65
C TYR A 93 29.21 33.22 -34.22
N MET A 94 29.27 32.78 -32.95
CA MET A 94 28.43 31.70 -32.45
C MET A 94 27.55 32.19 -31.30
N CYS A 95 26.26 31.82 -31.37
CA CYS A 95 25.24 32.15 -30.40
C CYS A 95 24.72 30.86 -29.75
N ILE A 96 24.98 30.68 -28.45
CA ILE A 96 24.45 29.56 -27.65
C ILE A 96 23.23 30.01 -26.85
N PRO A 97 22.33 29.09 -26.43
CA PRO A 97 21.27 29.42 -25.50
C PRO A 97 21.80 30.09 -24.23
N LYS A 98 21.06 31.08 -23.70
CA LYS A 98 21.30 31.55 -22.34
C LYS A 98 21.01 30.43 -21.34
N ARG A 99 21.70 30.45 -20.21
CA ARG A 99 21.53 29.50 -19.10
C ARG A 99 20.90 30.22 -17.90
N CYS A 100 19.85 29.64 -17.36
CA CYS A 100 19.26 30.06 -16.09
C CYS A 100 20.07 29.53 -14.90
N PRO A 101 19.95 30.15 -13.70
CA PRO A 101 20.59 29.64 -12.49
C PRO A 101 20.27 28.17 -12.26
N TYR A 102 21.24 27.38 -11.81
CA TYR A 102 20.99 25.99 -11.42
C TYR A 102 19.98 25.98 -10.25
N PRO A 103 18.84 25.29 -10.38
CA PRO A 103 17.83 25.21 -9.32
C PRO A 103 18.23 24.16 -8.28
N ASP A 104 17.97 24.47 -7.00
CA ASP A 104 18.05 23.52 -5.89
C ASP A 104 16.71 22.81 -5.66
N PRO A 105 16.71 21.56 -5.15
CA PRO A 105 15.48 20.87 -4.78
C PRO A 105 14.79 21.52 -3.56
N PRO A 106 13.45 21.59 -3.52
CA PRO A 106 12.72 22.11 -2.37
C PRO A 106 12.88 21.20 -1.15
N SER A 107 12.87 21.77 0.05
CA SER A 107 12.94 21.00 1.29
C SER A 107 11.70 20.10 1.46
N ASN A 108 11.91 18.80 1.61
CA ASN A 108 10.87 17.75 1.55
C ASN A 108 10.20 17.61 0.16
N GLY A 109 10.98 17.80 -0.91
CA GLY A 109 10.59 17.47 -2.27
C GLY A 109 11.77 17.11 -3.16
N GLU A 110 11.51 16.95 -4.45
CA GLU A 110 12.49 16.62 -5.47
C GLU A 110 12.40 17.62 -6.64
N LEU A 111 13.39 17.55 -7.52
CA LEU A 111 13.56 18.43 -8.66
C LEU A 111 14.07 17.60 -9.85
N HIS A 112 13.35 17.65 -10.96
CA HIS A 112 13.57 16.82 -12.14
C HIS A 112 13.75 17.71 -13.38
N TYR A 113 14.92 17.62 -14.04
CA TYR A 113 15.25 18.38 -15.26
C TYR A 113 16.37 17.72 -16.08
N GLU A 114 16.48 18.10 -17.36
CA GLU A 114 17.54 17.62 -18.28
C GLU A 114 18.65 18.67 -18.50
N ASP A 115 18.29 19.95 -18.68
CA ASP A 115 19.23 21.08 -18.80
C ASP A 115 18.58 22.37 -18.23
N THR A 116 19.38 23.44 -18.07
CA THR A 116 18.95 24.75 -17.54
C THR A 116 19.07 25.88 -18.57
N VAL A 117 18.96 25.56 -19.86
CA VAL A 117 19.07 26.54 -20.96
C VAL A 117 17.73 27.14 -21.37
N TYR A 118 17.74 28.22 -22.15
CA TYR A 118 16.54 28.86 -22.70
C TYR A 118 15.56 27.82 -23.31
N LEU A 119 14.29 27.91 -22.90
CA LEU A 119 13.19 26.98 -23.18
C LEU A 119 13.26 25.59 -22.49
N SER A 120 14.33 25.24 -21.76
CA SER A 120 14.30 24.11 -20.84
C SER A 120 13.22 24.31 -19.76
N THR A 121 12.54 23.22 -19.41
CA THR A 121 11.54 23.17 -18.34
C THR A 121 12.04 22.28 -17.21
N ILE A 122 11.79 22.70 -15.98
CA ILE A 122 12.09 21.95 -14.75
C ILE A 122 10.79 21.63 -14.01
N ASN A 123 10.73 20.46 -13.38
CA ASN A 123 9.56 19.99 -12.64
C ASN A 123 9.91 19.80 -11.16
N TYR A 124 9.01 20.19 -10.28
CA TYR A 124 9.10 20.05 -8.83
C TYR A 124 8.03 19.07 -8.34
N THR A 125 8.43 18.18 -7.43
CA THR A 125 7.53 17.26 -6.70
C THR A 125 7.75 17.43 -5.20
N CYS A 126 6.75 17.07 -4.40
CA CYS A 126 6.89 17.01 -2.94
C CYS A 126 6.84 15.56 -2.46
N ASN A 127 7.55 15.29 -1.36
CA ASN A 127 7.60 13.96 -0.75
C ASN A 127 6.25 13.58 -0.14
N GLU A 128 6.04 12.29 0.11
CA GLU A 128 4.79 11.80 0.71
C GLU A 128 4.50 12.51 2.05
N GLY A 129 3.25 12.95 2.23
CA GLY A 129 2.83 13.77 3.38
C GLY A 129 3.10 15.27 3.25
N TYR A 130 3.58 15.75 2.10
CA TYR A 130 3.73 17.17 1.79
C TYR A 130 2.93 17.57 0.55
N THR A 131 2.42 18.80 0.53
CA THR A 131 1.74 19.43 -0.61
C THR A 131 2.56 20.58 -1.18
N LEU A 132 2.53 20.72 -2.51
CA LEU A 132 3.27 21.76 -3.23
C LEU A 132 2.50 23.07 -3.22
N ASP A 133 3.09 24.13 -2.66
CA ASP A 133 2.58 25.50 -2.69
C ASP A 133 3.45 26.36 -3.62
N GLY A 134 2.85 26.85 -4.70
CA GLY A 134 3.54 27.51 -5.81
C GLY A 134 3.33 26.81 -7.15
N SER A 135 4.25 27.01 -8.09
CA SER A 135 4.22 26.33 -9.40
C SER A 135 4.97 25.01 -9.35
N SER A 136 4.36 23.93 -9.82
CA SER A 136 5.04 22.63 -9.98
C SER A 136 6.05 22.61 -11.14
N THR A 137 6.08 23.66 -11.99
CA THR A 137 7.04 23.78 -13.09
C THR A 137 7.62 25.18 -13.21
N ALA A 138 8.80 25.28 -13.84
CA ALA A 138 9.36 26.54 -14.31
C ALA A 138 10.06 26.37 -15.66
N VAL A 139 10.02 27.41 -16.50
CA VAL A 139 10.64 27.46 -17.83
C VAL A 139 11.74 28.52 -17.84
N CYS A 140 12.89 28.21 -18.43
CA CYS A 140 13.98 29.18 -18.55
C CYS A 140 13.68 30.21 -19.65
N GLN A 141 13.55 31.47 -19.25
CA GLN A 141 13.11 32.58 -20.11
C GLN A 141 14.26 33.25 -20.87
N ALA A 142 13.92 34.04 -21.89
CA ALA A 142 14.88 34.67 -22.81
C ALA A 142 15.80 35.74 -22.18
N ASN A 143 15.51 36.16 -20.96
CA ASN A 143 16.37 37.02 -20.14
C ASN A 143 17.47 36.22 -19.42
N GLY A 144 17.29 34.92 -19.18
CA GLY A 144 18.13 34.07 -18.34
C GLY A 144 17.60 33.83 -16.92
N THR A 145 16.29 34.01 -16.67
CA THR A 145 15.64 33.67 -15.38
C THR A 145 14.58 32.59 -15.54
N TRP A 146 14.28 31.89 -14.46
CA TRP A 146 13.10 31.01 -14.40
C TRP A 146 11.81 31.83 -14.44
N SER A 147 10.77 31.28 -15.06
CA SER A 147 9.43 31.89 -15.18
C SER A 147 8.70 32.10 -13.85
N THR A 148 9.10 31.34 -12.84
CA THR A 148 8.41 31.12 -11.58
C THR A 148 9.48 30.87 -10.50
N PRO A 149 9.27 31.33 -9.26
CA PRO A 149 10.15 30.97 -8.15
C PRO A 149 9.99 29.48 -7.80
N ALA A 150 10.97 28.92 -7.08
CA ALA A 150 10.85 27.58 -6.53
C ALA A 150 9.68 27.49 -5.54
N PRO A 151 8.88 26.40 -5.54
CA PRO A 151 7.75 26.22 -4.64
C PRO A 151 8.18 25.77 -3.24
N GLU A 152 7.26 25.83 -2.28
CA GLU A 152 7.44 25.33 -0.92
C GLU A 152 6.65 24.02 -0.73
N CYS A 153 7.29 22.96 -0.24
CA CYS A 153 6.60 21.72 0.14
C CYS A 153 6.12 21.81 1.60
N LYS A 154 4.80 21.94 1.80
CA LYS A 154 4.17 22.15 3.11
C LYS A 154 3.63 20.85 3.68
N ALA A 155 3.92 20.57 4.95
CA ALA A 155 3.47 19.34 5.60
C ALA A 155 1.93 19.29 5.69
N VAL A 156 1.32 18.23 5.16
CA VAL A 156 -0.12 17.97 5.23
C VAL A 156 -0.53 17.84 6.70
N SER A 157 -1.49 18.65 7.12
CA SER A 157 -1.96 18.71 8.52
C SER A 157 -3.47 18.55 8.60
N CYS A 158 -3.94 17.59 9.41
CA CYS A 158 -5.37 17.29 9.57
C CYS A 158 -6.02 17.95 10.80
N GLY A 159 -5.27 18.78 11.56
CA GLY A 159 -5.71 19.21 12.90
C GLY A 159 -5.86 18.04 13.89
N LEU A 160 -6.55 18.24 15.01
CA LEU A 160 -6.90 17.14 15.92
C LEU A 160 -8.00 16.26 15.32
N ALA A 161 -7.97 14.96 15.64
CA ALA A 161 -8.97 14.01 15.17
C ALA A 161 -10.38 14.33 15.74
N PRO A 162 -11.44 14.23 14.91
CA PRO A 162 -12.82 14.39 15.36
C PRO A 162 -13.22 13.28 16.34
N ILE A 163 -13.45 13.64 17.60
CA ILE A 163 -13.78 12.69 18.67
C ILE A 163 -15.27 12.28 18.57
N PRO A 164 -15.61 10.97 18.62
CA PRO A 164 -17.00 10.52 18.66
C PRO A 164 -17.72 10.98 19.93
N GLN A 165 -19.02 11.23 19.82
CA GLN A 165 -19.86 11.51 20.99
C GLN A 165 -19.80 10.32 21.97
N PHE A 166 -19.60 10.61 23.26
CA PHE A 166 -19.37 9.60 24.31
C PHE A 166 -18.19 8.66 24.04
N GLY A 167 -17.15 9.14 23.37
CA GLY A 167 -15.88 8.42 23.22
C GLY A 167 -14.65 9.31 23.33
N MET A 168 -13.50 8.72 23.04
CA MET A 168 -12.17 9.33 23.12
C MET A 168 -11.28 8.76 22.01
N ILE A 169 -10.16 9.43 21.72
CA ILE A 169 -9.08 8.90 20.88
C ILE A 169 -7.79 8.75 21.68
N ILE A 170 -7.09 7.63 21.48
CA ILE A 170 -5.71 7.42 21.97
C ILE A 170 -4.80 7.47 20.74
N TYR A 171 -4.02 8.54 20.58
CA TYR A 171 -3.02 8.66 19.51
C TYR A 171 -1.83 7.72 19.75
N ASP A 172 -1.25 7.18 18.68
CA ASP A 172 -0.11 6.26 18.77
C ASP A 172 1.19 6.96 19.21
N LYS A 173 1.22 8.30 19.09
CA LYS A 173 2.35 9.19 19.36
C LYS A 173 1.87 10.41 20.13
N MET A 174 2.74 11.01 20.95
CA MET A 174 2.40 12.22 21.72
C MET A 174 2.15 13.42 20.79
N VAL A 175 0.88 13.77 20.60
CA VAL A 175 0.48 15.03 19.93
C VAL A 175 0.77 16.21 20.87
N ARG A 176 1.31 17.30 20.33
CA ARG A 176 1.55 18.56 21.05
C ARG A 176 0.87 19.72 20.32
N GLY A 177 0.11 20.54 21.04
CA GLY A 177 -0.72 21.58 20.44
C GLY A 177 -1.95 21.02 19.72
N ASN A 178 -2.44 21.73 18.71
CA ASN A 178 -3.71 21.45 18.02
C ASN A 178 -3.57 20.94 16.58
N LYS A 179 -2.36 20.52 16.16
CA LYS A 179 -2.07 20.00 14.82
C LYS A 179 -1.47 18.61 14.88
N THR A 180 -2.00 17.68 14.07
CA THR A 180 -1.28 16.49 13.62
C THR A 180 -0.84 16.67 12.17
N TYR A 181 -0.09 15.70 11.65
CA TYR A 181 0.38 15.66 10.27
C TYR A 181 0.08 14.28 9.66
N PHE A 182 0.24 14.16 8.34
CA PHE A 182 0.08 12.90 7.60
C PHE A 182 0.79 11.72 8.29
N GLY A 183 0.14 10.55 8.28
CA GLY A 183 0.68 9.33 8.92
C GLY A 183 0.67 9.34 10.46
N ILE A 184 0.15 10.38 11.11
CA ILE A 184 -0.27 10.29 12.52
C ILE A 184 -1.62 9.59 12.58
N GLY A 185 -1.70 8.57 13.44
CA GLY A 185 -2.92 7.83 13.72
C GLY A 185 -3.25 7.73 15.20
N GLY A 186 -4.35 7.04 15.47
CA GLY A 186 -4.81 6.69 16.80
C GLY A 186 -5.94 5.68 16.77
N THR A 187 -6.35 5.24 17.96
CA THR A 187 -7.44 4.29 18.15
C THR A 187 -8.53 4.92 18.98
N TYR A 188 -9.74 4.99 18.44
CA TYR A 188 -10.93 5.42 19.14
C TYR A 188 -11.36 4.36 20.18
N ARG A 189 -11.90 4.83 21.30
CA ARG A 189 -12.58 4.01 22.31
C ARG A 189 -13.85 4.72 22.74
N CYS A 190 -14.92 3.99 22.94
CA CYS A 190 -16.13 4.52 23.57
C CYS A 190 -15.95 4.56 25.09
N LEU A 191 -16.66 5.48 25.75
CA LEU A 191 -16.78 5.48 27.20
C LEU A 191 -17.70 4.30 27.60
N PRO A 192 -17.40 3.56 28.68
CA PRO A 192 -18.30 2.53 29.15
C PRO A 192 -19.69 3.11 29.50
N PRO A 193 -20.79 2.40 29.20
CA PRO A 193 -20.83 1.05 28.61
C PRO A 193 -21.18 1.05 27.11
N LEU A 194 -20.79 2.07 26.33
CA LEU A 194 -21.15 2.15 24.90
C LEU A 194 -20.25 1.28 24.01
N ALA A 195 -20.85 0.64 23.00
CA ALA A 195 -20.16 -0.15 21.99
C ALA A 195 -19.77 0.69 20.76
N LEU A 196 -18.65 0.36 20.11
CA LEU A 196 -18.07 1.11 18.99
C LEU A 196 -18.49 0.53 17.62
N PHE A 197 -19.27 1.27 16.85
CA PHE A 197 -19.72 0.89 15.51
C PHE A 197 -18.96 1.66 14.43
N GLY A 198 -18.24 0.94 13.57
CA GLY A 198 -17.41 1.50 12.50
C GLY A 198 -15.95 1.03 12.62
N ASN A 199 -15.03 1.77 12.01
CA ASN A 199 -13.60 1.50 12.16
C ASN A 199 -13.07 2.18 13.44
N PRO A 200 -12.48 1.47 14.41
CA PRO A 200 -11.84 2.09 15.57
C PRO A 200 -10.55 2.85 15.20
N ARG A 201 -10.02 2.71 13.98
CA ARG A 201 -8.75 3.31 13.54
C ARG A 201 -8.93 4.71 12.94
N ALA A 202 -8.27 5.70 13.56
CA ALA A 202 -8.18 7.07 13.10
C ALA A 202 -6.84 7.31 12.38
N GLU A 203 -6.86 7.84 11.15
CA GLU A 203 -5.62 8.14 10.40
C GLU A 203 -5.74 9.49 9.65
N CYS A 204 -4.69 10.30 9.70
CA CYS A 204 -4.59 11.56 8.97
C CYS A 204 -4.14 11.30 7.52
N THR A 205 -5.05 11.50 6.57
CA THR A 205 -4.86 11.19 5.15
C THR A 205 -4.10 12.30 4.40
N ILE A 206 -3.58 11.97 3.21
CA ILE A 206 -2.84 12.93 2.34
C ILE A 206 -3.68 14.13 1.90
N ASN A 207 -5.01 14.03 1.99
CA ASN A 207 -5.96 15.11 1.68
C ASN A 207 -6.10 16.16 2.82
N GLY A 208 -5.35 16.03 3.92
CA GLY A 208 -5.49 16.89 5.09
C GLY A 208 -6.76 16.63 5.91
N THR A 209 -7.37 15.46 5.74
CA THR A 209 -8.58 15.04 6.47
C THR A 209 -8.38 13.72 7.20
N TRP A 210 -9.07 13.56 8.33
CA TRP A 210 -9.09 12.31 9.09
C TRP A 210 -10.03 11.27 8.46
N THR A 211 -9.75 9.98 8.67
CA THR A 211 -10.68 8.89 8.37
C THR A 211 -12.02 9.06 9.10
N LYS A 212 -13.10 8.49 8.55
CA LYS A 212 -14.46 8.61 9.09
C LYS A 212 -14.51 8.14 10.56
N THR A 213 -14.95 9.04 11.45
CA THR A 213 -15.22 8.73 12.86
C THR A 213 -16.24 7.60 13.03
N PRO A 214 -16.01 6.63 13.93
CA PRO A 214 -17.03 5.65 14.32
C PRO A 214 -18.11 6.27 15.20
N GLU A 215 -19.15 5.50 15.50
CA GLU A 215 -20.24 5.90 16.40
C GLU A 215 -20.18 5.07 17.69
N CYS A 216 -20.32 5.74 18.84
CA CYS A 216 -20.55 5.05 20.12
C CYS A 216 -22.05 4.94 20.37
N ARG A 217 -22.54 3.71 20.57
CA ARG A 217 -23.97 3.43 20.73
C ARG A 217 -24.21 2.62 22.00
N VAL A 218 -25.33 2.86 22.68
CA VAL A 218 -25.81 1.97 23.75
C VAL A 218 -26.18 0.64 23.11
N VAL A 219 -25.74 -0.45 23.73
CA VAL A 219 -26.12 -1.83 23.41
C VAL A 219 -26.41 -2.51 24.73
N THR A 220 -27.55 -3.19 24.81
CA THR A 220 -27.98 -3.96 25.96
C THR A 220 -28.31 -5.40 25.57
N CYS A 221 -28.25 -6.29 26.55
CA CYS A 221 -28.66 -7.68 26.46
C CYS A 221 -29.83 -7.93 27.44
N PRO A 222 -30.81 -8.78 27.12
CA PRO A 222 -31.90 -9.11 28.02
C PRO A 222 -31.40 -9.86 29.27
N PRO A 223 -32.16 -9.90 30.38
CA PRO A 223 -31.83 -10.73 31.53
C PRO A 223 -31.57 -12.19 31.10
N PRO A 224 -30.42 -12.79 31.42
CA PRO A 224 -30.12 -14.17 31.03
C PRO A 224 -30.88 -15.16 31.92
N GLU A 225 -31.18 -16.34 31.39
CA GLU A 225 -31.80 -17.43 32.17
C GLU A 225 -30.75 -18.22 32.97
N ASN A 226 -31.20 -18.95 34.00
CA ASN A 226 -30.34 -19.86 34.75
C ASN A 226 -30.15 -21.19 33.99
N ILE A 227 -28.98 -21.80 34.11
CA ILE A 227 -28.66 -23.07 33.43
C ILE A 227 -29.18 -24.27 34.22
N GLU A 228 -29.53 -25.36 33.54
CA GLU A 228 -30.01 -26.57 34.23
C GLU A 228 -28.93 -27.12 35.17
N LYS A 229 -29.30 -27.44 36.41
CA LYS A 229 -28.39 -27.89 37.48
C LYS A 229 -27.27 -26.91 37.82
N GLY A 230 -27.52 -25.62 37.60
CA GLY A 230 -26.63 -24.54 38.00
C GLY A 230 -27.33 -23.38 38.70
N TYR A 231 -26.52 -22.37 39.02
CA TYR A 231 -26.92 -21.11 39.61
C TYR A 231 -26.13 -19.97 38.98
N MET A 232 -26.69 -18.76 39.02
CA MET A 232 -26.11 -17.53 38.49
C MET A 232 -25.71 -16.57 39.62
N SER A 233 -24.69 -15.73 39.39
CA SER A 233 -24.14 -14.84 40.42
C SER A 233 -24.96 -13.57 40.69
N ASN A 234 -25.97 -13.29 39.85
CA ASN A 234 -26.87 -12.16 39.96
C ASN A 234 -28.22 -12.55 39.33
N GLU A 235 -29.34 -12.32 40.03
CA GLU A 235 -30.71 -12.61 39.55
C GLU A 235 -31.46 -11.35 39.06
N ASP A 236 -30.73 -10.23 38.87
CA ASP A 236 -31.23 -8.96 38.34
C ASP A 236 -32.07 -9.14 37.05
N ARG A 237 -33.33 -8.70 37.10
CA ARG A 237 -34.27 -8.74 35.96
C ARG A 237 -34.28 -7.45 35.13
N ARG A 238 -33.13 -6.78 35.06
CA ARG A 238 -32.92 -5.61 34.18
C ARG A 238 -32.19 -6.03 32.92
N ASP A 239 -32.28 -5.19 31.89
CA ASP A 239 -31.33 -5.28 30.79
C ASP A 239 -29.90 -5.00 31.30
N PHE A 240 -28.94 -5.72 30.76
CA PHE A 240 -27.51 -5.60 31.05
C PHE A 240 -26.82 -4.82 29.94
N ASP A 241 -25.91 -3.91 30.30
CA ASP A 241 -25.19 -3.11 29.32
C ASP A 241 -24.02 -3.88 28.68
N PHE A 242 -23.55 -3.42 27.52
CA PHE A 242 -22.41 -4.01 26.81
C PHE A 242 -21.16 -4.13 27.69
N MET A 243 -20.52 -5.31 27.63
CA MET A 243 -19.43 -5.77 28.49
C MET A 243 -19.76 -6.03 29.97
N GLU A 244 -21.00 -5.90 30.43
CA GLU A 244 -21.40 -6.51 31.72
C GLU A 244 -21.32 -8.04 31.64
N THR A 245 -21.08 -8.70 32.78
CA THR A 245 -20.94 -10.16 32.87
C THR A 245 -21.80 -10.77 33.96
N VAL A 246 -22.25 -12.00 33.72
CA VAL A 246 -22.97 -12.84 34.70
C VAL A 246 -22.21 -14.15 34.83
N LYS A 247 -21.87 -14.55 36.06
CA LYS A 247 -21.10 -15.78 36.34
C LYS A 247 -22.03 -16.93 36.68
N TYR A 248 -21.63 -18.15 36.34
CA TYR A 248 -22.38 -19.37 36.59
C TYR A 248 -21.57 -20.38 37.41
N GLY A 249 -22.29 -21.20 38.17
CA GLY A 249 -21.77 -22.38 38.87
C GLY A 249 -22.76 -23.54 38.81
N CYS A 250 -22.34 -24.72 39.25
CA CYS A 250 -23.14 -25.94 39.20
C CYS A 250 -23.52 -26.46 40.60
N GLU A 251 -24.67 -27.14 40.69
CA GLU A 251 -25.17 -27.74 41.92
C GLU A 251 -24.40 -29.02 42.28
N GLY A 252 -23.88 -29.10 43.51
CA GLY A 252 -23.24 -30.32 44.04
C GLY A 252 -22.03 -30.78 43.21
N ASP A 253 -22.05 -32.04 42.77
CA ASP A 253 -20.96 -32.71 42.07
C ASP A 253 -21.01 -32.51 40.52
N TYR A 254 -21.88 -31.64 40.01
CA TYR A 254 -21.93 -31.30 38.58
C TYR A 254 -20.74 -30.42 38.17
N LEU A 255 -20.18 -30.68 36.98
CA LEU A 255 -19.03 -29.94 36.45
C LEU A 255 -19.45 -28.93 35.38
N LEU A 256 -19.00 -27.67 35.49
CA LEU A 256 -19.28 -26.65 34.49
C LEU A 256 -18.46 -26.86 33.21
N GLU A 257 -19.13 -26.92 32.06
CA GLU A 257 -18.53 -26.96 30.73
C GLU A 257 -18.88 -25.68 29.96
N GLY A 258 -17.87 -24.91 29.58
CA GLY A 258 -18.00 -23.61 28.91
C GLY A 258 -17.13 -22.55 29.57
N ASN A 259 -17.39 -21.26 29.30
CA ASN A 259 -16.82 -20.18 30.10
C ASN A 259 -17.60 -20.03 31.41
N MET A 260 -16.93 -19.71 32.53
CA MET A 260 -17.61 -19.53 33.81
C MET A 260 -18.41 -18.22 33.92
N GLU A 261 -18.30 -17.35 32.93
CA GLU A 261 -19.06 -16.12 32.82
C GLU A 261 -19.50 -15.85 31.38
N ILE A 262 -20.73 -15.37 31.22
CA ILE A 262 -21.22 -14.82 29.94
C ILE A 262 -21.01 -13.32 29.92
N VAL A 263 -20.79 -12.76 28.74
CA VAL A 263 -20.54 -11.33 28.52
C VAL A 263 -21.57 -10.77 27.54
N CYS A 264 -22.14 -9.60 27.83
CA CYS A 264 -23.04 -8.94 26.88
C CYS A 264 -22.23 -8.39 25.69
N GLN A 265 -22.51 -8.90 24.49
CA GLN A 265 -21.76 -8.60 23.26
C GLN A 265 -22.35 -7.43 22.46
N GLN A 266 -21.55 -6.88 21.55
CA GLN A 266 -21.92 -5.73 20.70
C GLN A 266 -23.16 -5.98 19.80
N ASN A 267 -23.56 -7.23 19.59
CA ASN A 267 -24.75 -7.61 18.83
C ASN A 267 -26.06 -7.56 19.65
N GLY A 268 -26.00 -7.29 20.97
CA GLY A 268 -27.14 -7.34 21.88
C GLY A 268 -27.47 -8.73 22.42
N ASN A 269 -26.63 -9.73 22.13
CA ASN A 269 -26.75 -11.09 22.65
C ASN A 269 -25.65 -11.36 23.68
N TRP A 270 -25.90 -12.34 24.54
CA TRP A 270 -24.86 -12.93 25.39
C TRP A 270 -23.88 -13.79 24.57
N SER A 271 -22.67 -13.93 25.09
CA SER A 271 -21.72 -14.96 24.63
C SER A 271 -22.24 -16.39 24.86
N GLU A 272 -21.53 -17.38 24.34
CA GLU A 272 -21.87 -18.81 24.52
C GLU A 272 -22.13 -19.15 26.01
N MET A 273 -23.30 -19.74 26.26
CA MET A 273 -23.76 -20.14 27.60
C MET A 273 -23.06 -21.43 28.03
N PRO A 274 -22.52 -21.53 29.26
CA PRO A 274 -22.01 -22.79 29.79
C PRO A 274 -23.14 -23.78 30.10
N SER A 275 -22.79 -25.03 30.37
CA SER A 275 -23.73 -26.07 30.82
C SER A 275 -23.15 -26.88 31.98
N CYS A 276 -24.01 -27.32 32.90
CA CYS A 276 -23.61 -28.20 33.99
C CYS A 276 -23.73 -29.66 33.56
N LYS A 277 -22.62 -30.40 33.67
CA LYS A 277 -22.49 -31.77 33.20
C LYS A 277 -22.53 -32.76 34.35
N ALA A 278 -23.40 -33.75 34.22
CA ALA A 278 -23.67 -34.69 35.30
C ALA A 278 -22.45 -35.61 35.56
N PRO A 279 -22.11 -35.87 36.85
CA PRO A 279 -21.15 -36.89 37.20
C PRO A 279 -21.75 -38.28 36.98
N CYS A 280 -20.95 -39.24 36.56
CA CYS A 280 -21.42 -40.57 36.20
C CYS A 280 -21.53 -41.47 37.44
N PRO A 281 -22.69 -42.06 37.73
CA PRO A 281 -22.86 -42.95 38.86
C PRO A 281 -22.06 -44.23 38.66
N VAL A 282 -21.39 -44.68 39.72
CA VAL A 282 -20.59 -45.91 39.68
C VAL A 282 -21.50 -47.14 39.86
N GLY A 283 -22.20 -47.50 38.79
CA GLY A 283 -23.19 -48.58 38.77
C GLY A 283 -22.65 -50.01 38.72
N ILE A 284 -21.32 -50.17 38.69
CA ILE A 284 -20.62 -51.47 38.58
C ILE A 284 -20.09 -51.87 39.95
N GLN A 285 -20.18 -53.15 40.30
CA GLN A 285 -19.77 -53.70 41.60
C GLN A 285 -18.69 -54.79 41.45
N GLY A 286 -18.05 -55.16 42.56
CA GLY A 286 -17.20 -56.37 42.63
C GLY A 286 -15.91 -56.38 41.79
N VAL A 287 -15.49 -55.26 41.19
CA VAL A 287 -14.29 -55.19 40.33
C VAL A 287 -13.22 -54.24 40.84
N LYS A 288 -11.97 -54.48 40.43
CA LYS A 288 -10.92 -53.45 40.48
C LYS A 288 -10.88 -52.66 39.18
N ILE A 289 -10.62 -51.37 39.31
CA ILE A 289 -10.45 -50.42 38.21
C ILE A 289 -9.08 -49.75 38.32
N GLN A 290 -8.62 -49.11 37.25
CA GLN A 290 -7.54 -48.13 37.33
C GLN A 290 -8.12 -46.72 37.28
N TYR A 291 -7.85 -45.89 38.28
CA TYR A 291 -8.40 -44.53 38.36
C TYR A 291 -7.35 -43.57 38.92
N ARG A 292 -7.17 -42.42 38.27
CA ARG A 292 -6.10 -41.43 38.56
C ARG A 292 -4.68 -42.03 38.68
N GLY A 293 -4.45 -43.16 38.01
CA GLY A 293 -3.18 -43.90 38.00
C GLY A 293 -3.14 -45.12 38.94
N GLU A 294 -3.89 -45.10 40.05
CA GLU A 294 -3.92 -46.17 41.04
C GLU A 294 -4.87 -47.30 40.64
N LYS A 295 -4.56 -48.54 41.06
CA LYS A 295 -5.42 -49.73 40.87
C LYS A 295 -6.09 -50.08 42.20
N MET A 296 -7.41 -49.91 42.27
CA MET A 296 -8.21 -50.01 43.50
C MET A 296 -9.52 -50.76 43.27
N TRP A 297 -10.20 -51.24 44.32
CA TRP A 297 -11.57 -51.73 44.15
C TRP A 297 -12.52 -50.57 43.89
N ILE A 298 -13.54 -50.83 43.07
CA ILE A 298 -14.58 -49.85 42.74
C ILE A 298 -15.39 -49.40 43.97
N ALA A 299 -15.46 -50.25 45.01
CA ALA A 299 -16.07 -49.95 46.30
C ALA A 299 -15.19 -49.08 47.22
N ASP A 300 -13.88 -48.98 46.97
CA ASP A 300 -12.95 -48.14 47.74
C ASP A 300 -12.95 -46.67 47.26
N LEU A 301 -13.71 -46.36 46.19
CA LEU A 301 -13.87 -45.00 45.68
C LEU A 301 -14.56 -44.12 46.75
N LYS A 302 -13.82 -43.11 47.21
CA LYS A 302 -14.33 -42.11 48.18
C LYS A 302 -15.50 -41.30 47.62
N THR A 303 -15.58 -41.15 46.29
CA THR A 303 -16.70 -40.53 45.58
C THR A 303 -17.61 -41.62 45.01
N LYS A 304 -18.94 -41.49 45.20
CA LYS A 304 -19.93 -42.44 44.65
C LYS A 304 -20.22 -42.22 43.16
N ALA A 305 -19.60 -41.21 42.58
CA ALA A 305 -19.66 -40.85 41.18
C ALA A 305 -18.26 -40.47 40.68
N ILE A 306 -18.10 -40.45 39.36
CA ILE A 306 -16.91 -40.00 38.63
C ILE A 306 -17.28 -38.69 37.95
N LEU A 307 -16.46 -37.64 38.06
CA LEU A 307 -16.81 -36.32 37.52
C LEU A 307 -16.74 -36.34 35.99
N HIS A 308 -17.48 -35.43 35.34
CA HIS A 308 -17.45 -35.33 33.90
C HIS A 308 -16.03 -35.09 33.35
N LYS A 309 -15.73 -35.72 32.20
CA LYS A 309 -14.41 -35.79 31.53
C LYS A 309 -13.32 -36.58 32.27
N GLU A 310 -13.52 -36.99 33.53
CA GLU A 310 -12.60 -37.93 34.17
C GLU A 310 -12.61 -39.29 33.48
N ILE A 311 -11.49 -39.99 33.57
CA ILE A 311 -11.23 -41.28 32.92
C ILE A 311 -10.87 -42.31 33.99
N LEU A 312 -11.51 -43.48 33.89
CA LEU A 312 -11.14 -44.70 34.61
C LEU A 312 -10.94 -45.82 33.60
N SER A 313 -10.03 -46.74 33.84
CA SER A 313 -9.84 -47.92 32.98
C SER A 313 -10.47 -49.16 33.59
N LEU A 314 -11.29 -49.86 32.79
CA LEU A 314 -11.84 -51.17 33.11
C LEU A 314 -10.94 -52.26 32.51
N TYR A 315 -10.74 -53.36 33.23
CA TYR A 315 -9.89 -54.46 32.76
C TYR A 315 -10.70 -55.44 31.92
N CYS A 316 -10.26 -55.65 30.67
CA CYS A 316 -10.76 -56.70 29.78
C CYS A 316 -9.76 -57.86 29.73
N LYS A 317 -10.26 -59.08 29.46
CA LYS A 317 -9.46 -60.31 29.37
C LYS A 317 -9.39 -60.79 27.93
N ASP A 318 -8.19 -61.00 27.42
CA ASP A 318 -7.95 -61.78 26.21
C ASP A 318 -8.05 -63.26 26.56
N THR A 319 -9.05 -63.97 26.02
CA THR A 319 -9.26 -65.40 26.28
C THR A 319 -8.36 -66.32 25.45
N VAL A 320 -7.71 -65.82 24.41
CA VAL A 320 -6.79 -66.59 23.54
C VAL A 320 -5.38 -66.56 24.10
N ARG A 321 -4.92 -65.39 24.56
CA ARG A 321 -3.61 -65.19 25.21
C ARG A 321 -3.65 -65.39 26.74
N ASN A 322 -4.86 -65.48 27.33
CA ASN A 322 -5.09 -65.53 28.78
C ASN A 322 -4.35 -64.42 29.55
N CYS A 323 -4.36 -63.20 29.00
CA CYS A 323 -3.76 -62.00 29.58
C CYS A 323 -4.80 -60.88 29.74
N SER A 324 -4.46 -59.83 30.50
CA SER A 324 -5.35 -58.69 30.80
C SER A 324 -4.92 -57.41 30.10
N TYR A 325 -5.87 -56.52 29.76
CA TYR A 325 -5.56 -55.18 29.28
C TYR A 325 -6.58 -54.16 29.81
N ALA A 326 -6.10 -52.94 30.06
CA ALA A 326 -6.91 -51.84 30.58
C ALA A 326 -7.52 -51.03 29.43
N VAL A 327 -8.84 -50.88 29.41
CA VAL A 327 -9.57 -50.07 28.43
C VAL A 327 -10.06 -48.79 29.11
N PRO A 328 -9.60 -47.60 28.68
CA PRO A 328 -10.03 -46.32 29.27
C PRO A 328 -11.48 -46.00 28.91
N VAL A 329 -12.24 -45.57 29.91
CA VAL A 329 -13.64 -45.16 29.82
C VAL A 329 -13.76 -43.76 30.41
N GLN A 330 -14.36 -42.83 29.66
CA GLN A 330 -14.58 -41.45 30.09
C GLN A 330 -16.01 -41.26 30.58
N CYS A 331 -16.19 -40.44 31.63
CA CYS A 331 -17.51 -39.98 32.05
C CYS A 331 -18.02 -38.85 31.15
N LEU A 332 -19.12 -39.08 30.45
CA LEU A 332 -19.74 -38.12 29.53
C LEU A 332 -21.21 -37.88 29.93
N ASP A 333 -21.44 -36.76 30.63
CA ASP A 333 -22.76 -36.25 31.03
C ASP A 333 -23.67 -37.32 31.68
N GLY A 334 -23.25 -37.84 32.82
CA GLY A 334 -23.91 -38.95 33.53
C GLY A 334 -23.69 -40.33 32.90
N GLY A 335 -23.31 -40.41 31.62
CA GLY A 335 -23.06 -41.65 30.90
C GLY A 335 -21.62 -42.17 31.02
N LEU A 336 -21.45 -43.34 31.65
CA LEU A 336 -20.20 -44.10 31.65
C LEU A 336 -20.28 -45.23 30.60
N ARG A 337 -19.52 -45.12 29.49
CA ARG A 337 -19.57 -46.09 28.38
C ARG A 337 -18.72 -47.33 28.64
N VAL A 338 -19.29 -48.30 29.37
CA VAL A 338 -18.69 -49.62 29.60
C VAL A 338 -18.38 -50.32 28.26
N PRO A 339 -17.16 -50.86 28.04
CA PRO A 339 -16.79 -51.49 26.78
C PRO A 339 -17.30 -52.94 26.72
N GLU A 340 -17.67 -53.43 25.52
CA GLU A 340 -18.25 -54.77 25.31
C GLU A 340 -17.35 -55.94 25.77
N CYS A 341 -16.03 -55.71 25.88
CA CYS A 341 -15.09 -56.71 26.39
C CYS A 341 -15.11 -56.86 27.92
N PHE A 342 -15.70 -55.90 28.65
CA PHE A 342 -15.84 -55.95 30.09
C PHE A 342 -17.01 -56.86 30.47
N LYS A 343 -16.78 -57.71 31.48
CA LYS A 343 -17.81 -58.58 32.07
C LYS A 343 -17.77 -58.39 33.56
N GLU A 344 -18.91 -57.99 34.13
CA GLU A 344 -19.07 -57.89 35.57
C GLU A 344 -19.04 -59.31 36.18
N PRO A 345 -18.18 -59.59 37.16
CA PRO A 345 -17.99 -60.94 37.68
C PRO A 345 -19.19 -61.36 38.52
N SER A 346 -19.59 -62.63 38.41
CA SER A 346 -20.67 -63.17 39.23
C SER A 346 -20.26 -63.25 40.71
N VAL A 347 -21.27 -63.22 41.60
CA VAL A 347 -21.10 -63.43 43.05
C VAL A 347 -20.41 -64.77 43.36
N ILE A 348 -20.51 -65.76 42.47
CA ILE A 348 -19.86 -67.06 42.61
C ILE A 348 -18.37 -66.98 42.25
N GLU A 349 -17.99 -66.29 41.17
CA GLU A 349 -16.59 -66.08 40.78
C GLU A 349 -15.83 -65.27 41.84
N TYR A 350 -16.44 -64.19 42.36
CA TYR A 350 -15.88 -63.37 43.43
C TYR A 350 -15.48 -64.18 44.67
N ASN A 351 -16.34 -65.12 45.08
CA ASN A 351 -16.12 -65.94 46.28
C ASN A 351 -15.27 -67.21 46.05
N SER A 352 -14.92 -67.55 44.80
CA SER A 352 -14.25 -68.83 44.49
C SER A 352 -12.92 -68.74 43.74
N ASN A 353 -12.67 -67.69 42.94
CA ASN A 353 -11.40 -67.52 42.21
C ASN A 353 -11.07 -66.03 41.95
N SER A 354 -10.69 -65.29 43.00
CA SER A 354 -10.22 -63.90 42.85
C SER A 354 -9.04 -63.75 41.87
N THR A 355 -8.23 -64.80 41.67
CA THR A 355 -7.07 -64.82 40.78
C THR A 355 -7.40 -65.01 39.30
N SER A 356 -8.65 -65.35 38.93
CA SER A 356 -9.06 -65.49 37.52
C SER A 356 -9.72 -64.24 36.94
N LEU A 357 -9.91 -63.19 37.75
CA LEU A 357 -10.50 -61.92 37.34
C LEU A 357 -9.62 -61.19 36.30
N PRO A 358 -10.20 -60.48 35.32
CA PRO A 358 -9.45 -59.70 34.35
C PRO A 358 -8.44 -58.73 34.98
N SER A 359 -8.73 -58.16 36.16
CA SER A 359 -7.81 -57.24 36.82
C SER A 359 -6.58 -57.92 37.43
N GLU A 360 -6.65 -59.20 37.81
CA GLU A 360 -5.59 -59.90 38.57
C GLU A 360 -4.69 -60.78 37.71
N ILE A 361 -5.07 -61.04 36.45
CA ILE A 361 -4.28 -61.81 35.50
C ILE A 361 -3.13 -60.95 34.94
N GLN A 362 -2.00 -61.59 34.63
CA GLN A 362 -0.84 -60.96 33.99
C GLN A 362 -1.23 -60.12 32.76
N GLN A 363 -0.65 -58.93 32.65
CA GLN A 363 -0.96 -58.00 31.57
C GLN A 363 -0.47 -58.50 30.20
N CYS A 364 -1.24 -58.16 29.16
CA CYS A 364 -0.81 -58.14 27.76
C CYS A 364 0.10 -56.92 27.48
#